data_AF-A0A1M7C817-F1
#
_entry.id   AF-A0A1M7C817-F1
#
_cell.length_a   1.000
_cell.length_b   1.000
_cell.length_c   1.000
_cell.angle_alpha   90.00
_cell.angle_beta   90.00
_cell.angle_gamma   90.00
#
_symmetry.space_group_name_H-M   'P 1'
#
loop_
_entity.id
_entity.type
_entity.pdbx_description
1 polymer ?
#
loop_
_entity_poly.entity_id
_entity_poly.type
_entity_poly.pdbx_seq_one_letter_code
_entity_poly.pdbx_strand_id
1 'polypeptide(L)'
;MKKYIVLALFPILLSCKKEKTTSVSTEATVQKKDRVTIVEPEYKLDERTVFGVYQLTKKDMAICIPVQFGDSDDPLSKKYENFLVKDSIPWIYRKDMKDYKYYDTISVGPLYYNKRFEDTFKKNMKDSYFVYGTKSFQKCTIKRVVFQSTECGNDYIAYILNVDKNLIGNPVIASEKEIPLKYGNNYSEINKSIKKSAAKESTENNYGFGNYNPIVYGNYKNLYFTYYDDFKWYDKKSGSNCQFPERAIFELDDKGKVKLLWSSEMDLLGLPCL
;
A
#
# COMPACT_ATOMS: atom_id res chain seq x y z
N MET A 1 1.22 -21.30 -56.76
CA MET A 1 1.03 -19.85 -57.07
C MET A 1 1.61 -19.04 -55.92
N LYS A 2 2.78 -18.41 -56.13
CA LYS A 2 3.52 -17.65 -55.11
C LYS A 2 2.90 -16.25 -54.97
N LYS A 3 2.53 -15.84 -53.75
CA LYS A 3 2.06 -14.48 -53.44
C LYS A 3 3.23 -13.68 -52.87
N TYR A 4 3.59 -12.61 -53.56
CA TYR A 4 4.61 -11.64 -53.13
C TYR A 4 3.93 -10.54 -52.30
N ILE A 5 4.48 -10.24 -51.13
CA ILE A 5 4.12 -9.06 -50.33
C ILE A 5 5.11 -7.96 -50.71
N VAL A 6 4.60 -6.84 -51.23
CA VAL A 6 5.37 -5.65 -51.59
C VAL A 6 5.54 -4.79 -50.34
N LEU A 7 6.79 -4.60 -49.94
CA LEU A 7 7.21 -3.71 -48.86
C LEU A 7 7.38 -2.30 -49.44
N ALA A 8 6.58 -1.32 -48.99
CA ALA A 8 6.74 0.08 -49.39
C ALA A 8 7.69 0.81 -48.42
N LEU A 9 8.90 1.11 -48.89
CA LEU A 9 9.88 1.99 -48.24
C LEU A 9 9.60 3.44 -48.65
N PHE A 10 9.26 4.30 -47.69
CA PHE A 10 9.20 5.75 -47.89
C PHE A 10 10.55 6.39 -47.51
N PRO A 11 11.21 7.15 -48.41
CA PRO A 11 12.39 7.92 -48.07
C PRO A 11 11.98 9.29 -47.50
N ILE A 12 12.40 9.60 -46.28
CA ILE A 12 12.34 10.96 -45.76
C ILE A 12 13.59 11.68 -46.24
N LEU A 13 13.42 12.52 -47.25
CA LEU A 13 14.46 13.39 -47.79
C LEU A 13 14.75 14.53 -46.80
N LEU A 14 15.99 14.55 -46.31
CA LEU A 14 16.62 15.66 -45.61
C LEU A 14 16.73 16.87 -46.56
N SER A 15 16.01 17.96 -46.25
CA SER A 15 16.18 19.25 -46.92
C SER A 15 16.95 20.21 -46.01
N CYS A 16 18.27 20.25 -46.18
CA CYS A 16 19.11 21.34 -45.70
C CYS A 16 18.88 22.60 -46.55
N LYS A 17 18.25 23.63 -45.97
CA LYS A 17 18.39 25.00 -46.48
C LYS A 17 19.30 25.79 -45.55
N LYS A 18 20.48 26.15 -46.07
CA LYS A 18 21.32 27.23 -45.54
C LYS A 18 20.77 28.55 -46.05
N GLU A 19 20.45 29.47 -45.17
CA GLU A 19 20.31 30.90 -45.49
C GLU A 19 21.17 31.76 -44.58
N LYS A 20 21.67 32.84 -45.18
CA LYS A 20 22.79 33.69 -44.76
C LYS A 20 22.52 34.51 -43.51
N THR A 21 23.61 34.71 -42.77
CA THR A 21 23.82 35.71 -41.71
C THR A 21 23.48 37.12 -42.20
N THR A 22 22.62 37.82 -41.46
CA THR A 22 22.57 39.28 -41.45
C THR A 22 22.60 39.73 -39.99
N SER A 23 23.67 40.42 -39.63
CA SER A 23 23.86 41.05 -38.32
C SER A 23 22.97 42.28 -38.18
N VAL A 24 22.05 42.25 -37.23
CA VAL A 24 21.42 43.46 -36.69
C VAL A 24 21.52 43.38 -35.18
N SER A 25 22.35 44.26 -34.62
CA SER A 25 22.43 44.55 -33.19
C SER A 25 21.07 45.05 -32.72
N THR A 26 20.41 44.26 -31.87
CA THR A 26 19.28 44.75 -31.08
C THR A 26 19.51 44.31 -29.63
N GLU A 27 19.37 45.29 -28.76
CA GLU A 27 19.73 45.29 -27.35
C GLU A 27 19.22 44.05 -26.61
N ALA A 28 20.12 43.44 -25.85
CA ALA A 28 19.81 42.38 -24.92
C ALA A 28 18.91 42.93 -23.80
N THR A 29 17.60 42.89 -23.99
CA THR A 29 16.66 42.94 -22.88
C THR A 29 16.77 41.61 -22.15
N VAL A 30 17.57 41.61 -21.08
CA VAL A 30 17.67 40.52 -20.11
C VAL A 30 16.26 40.28 -19.56
N GLN A 31 15.53 39.34 -20.16
CA GLN A 31 14.36 38.76 -19.53
C GLN A 31 14.85 38.08 -18.26
N LYS A 32 14.58 38.74 -17.12
CA LYS A 32 14.58 38.08 -15.81
C LYS A 32 13.71 36.84 -15.96
N LYS A 33 14.37 35.68 -15.98
CA LYS A 33 13.73 34.40 -15.78
C LYS A 33 13.13 34.48 -14.38
N ASP A 34 11.86 34.83 -14.29
CA ASP A 34 11.09 34.69 -13.06
C ASP A 34 11.16 33.20 -12.71
N ARG A 35 12.09 32.86 -11.83
CA ARG A 35 12.11 31.59 -11.13
C ARG A 35 10.88 31.63 -10.24
N VAL A 36 9.77 31.13 -10.78
CA VAL A 36 8.64 30.71 -9.95
C VAL A 36 9.19 29.59 -9.08
N THR A 37 9.57 29.94 -7.86
CA THR A 37 9.93 28.97 -6.83
C THR A 37 8.64 28.24 -6.49
N ILE A 38 8.43 27.08 -7.12
CA ILE A 38 7.34 26.17 -6.74
C ILE A 38 7.66 25.75 -5.31
N VAL A 39 6.92 26.30 -4.35
CA VAL A 39 7.02 25.90 -2.95
C VAL A 39 6.45 24.49 -2.87
N GLU A 40 7.31 23.47 -2.77
CA GLU A 40 6.87 22.11 -2.51
C GLU A 40 6.05 22.12 -1.19
N PRO A 41 4.82 21.60 -1.17
CA PRO A 41 4.00 21.59 0.03
C PRO A 41 4.73 20.83 1.14
N GLU A 42 4.84 21.43 2.32
CA GLU A 42 5.49 20.81 3.46
C GLU A 42 4.59 19.73 4.05
N TYR A 43 4.79 18.49 3.61
CA TYR A 43 4.19 17.32 4.25
C TYR A 43 4.93 16.95 5.55
N LYS A 44 4.15 16.65 6.59
CA LYS A 44 4.61 16.04 7.85
C LYS A 44 3.82 14.75 8.08
N LEU A 45 4.53 13.65 8.38
CA LEU A 45 3.90 12.37 8.68
C LEU A 45 2.99 12.49 9.91
N ASP A 46 1.76 12.02 9.77
CA ASP A 46 0.81 11.80 10.85
C ASP A 46 0.39 10.33 10.79
N GLU A 47 1.01 9.52 11.66
CA GLU A 47 0.88 8.07 11.74
C GLU A 47 -0.59 7.62 11.90
N ARG A 48 -1.44 8.47 12.48
CA ARG A 48 -2.88 8.18 12.68
C ARG A 48 -3.70 8.30 11.40
N THR A 49 -3.11 8.84 10.34
CA THR A 49 -3.77 9.08 9.05
C THR A 49 -3.20 8.21 7.93
N VAL A 50 -2.32 7.27 8.26
CA VAL A 50 -1.70 6.33 7.33
C VAL A 50 -2.09 4.91 7.70
N PHE A 51 -2.41 4.12 6.68
CA PHE A 51 -2.92 2.76 6.84
C PHE A 51 -2.21 1.81 5.89
N GLY A 52 -1.98 0.57 6.34
CA GLY A 52 -1.48 -0.50 5.48
C GLY A 52 -2.56 -0.95 4.49
N VAL A 53 -2.17 -1.13 3.22
CA VAL A 53 -3.05 -1.64 2.18
C VAL A 53 -2.53 -2.99 1.68
N TYR A 54 -3.46 -3.94 1.61
CA TYR A 54 -3.16 -5.33 1.35
C TYR A 54 -4.10 -5.90 0.30
N GLN A 55 -3.58 -6.85 -0.47
CA GLN A 55 -4.39 -7.63 -1.39
C GLN A 55 -5.00 -8.80 -0.64
N LEU A 56 -6.33 -8.88 -0.58
CA LEU A 56 -7.01 -9.95 0.16
C LEU A 56 -7.53 -11.05 -0.75
N THR A 57 -7.90 -10.70 -1.99
CA THR A 57 -8.34 -11.65 -3.02
C THR A 57 -7.69 -11.30 -4.36
N LYS A 58 -7.98 -12.04 -5.43
CA LYS A 58 -7.50 -11.71 -6.79
C LYS A 58 -7.88 -10.30 -7.27
N LYS A 59 -8.95 -9.73 -6.73
CA LYS A 59 -9.49 -8.43 -7.18
C LYS A 59 -9.61 -7.39 -6.05
N ASP A 60 -9.63 -7.83 -4.79
CA ASP A 60 -9.94 -6.95 -3.68
C ASP A 60 -8.69 -6.50 -2.95
N MET A 61 -8.59 -5.18 -2.80
CA MET A 61 -7.56 -4.47 -2.06
C MET A 61 -8.22 -3.77 -0.91
N ALA A 62 -7.61 -3.80 0.27
CA ALA A 62 -8.23 -3.26 1.46
C ALA A 62 -7.22 -2.56 2.38
N ILE A 63 -7.70 -1.50 3.03
CA ILE A 63 -7.11 -1.09 4.31
C ILE A 63 -7.49 -2.18 5.30
N CYS A 64 -6.50 -2.80 5.94
CA CYS A 64 -6.71 -3.81 6.98
C CYS A 64 -6.30 -3.21 8.32
N ILE A 65 -7.25 -3.16 9.25
CA ILE A 65 -7.01 -2.67 10.61
C ILE A 65 -7.14 -3.86 11.55
N PRO A 66 -6.06 -4.28 12.23
CA PRO A 66 -6.12 -5.35 13.21
C PRO A 66 -7.04 -4.93 14.37
N VAL A 67 -7.78 -5.89 14.89
CA VAL A 67 -8.63 -5.74 16.06
C VAL A 67 -8.47 -6.98 16.92
N GLN A 68 -8.38 -6.82 18.24
CA GLN A 68 -8.09 -7.92 19.14
C GLN A 68 -9.16 -8.03 20.22
N PHE A 69 -9.66 -9.25 20.44
CA PHE A 69 -10.55 -9.53 21.57
C PHE A 69 -9.82 -9.32 22.90
N GLY A 70 -10.48 -8.67 23.86
CA GLY A 70 -9.91 -8.42 25.17
C GLY A 70 -8.92 -7.26 25.25
N ASP A 71 -8.62 -6.58 24.14
CA ASP A 71 -7.89 -5.31 24.17
C ASP A 71 -8.84 -4.19 24.61
N SER A 72 -8.84 -3.92 25.92
CA SER A 72 -9.69 -2.90 26.53
C SER A 72 -9.26 -1.47 26.22
N ASP A 73 -8.01 -1.29 25.81
CA ASP A 73 -7.38 0.02 25.65
C ASP A 73 -7.53 0.55 24.23
N ASP A 74 -7.71 -0.32 23.22
CA ASP A 74 -8.09 0.06 21.86
C ASP A 74 -9.62 0.23 21.71
N PRO A 75 -10.13 1.47 21.49
CA PRO A 75 -11.55 1.71 21.29
C PRO A 75 -12.14 0.99 20.08
N LEU A 76 -11.36 0.74 19.03
CA LEU A 76 -11.84 0.06 17.83
C LEU A 76 -12.05 -1.43 18.12
N SER A 77 -11.06 -2.09 18.75
CA SER A 77 -11.14 -3.47 19.23
C SER A 77 -12.33 -3.67 20.17
N LYS A 78 -12.51 -2.78 21.15
CA LYS A 78 -13.68 -2.82 22.04
C LYS A 78 -15.00 -2.68 21.28
N LYS A 79 -15.09 -1.79 20.29
CA LYS A 79 -16.29 -1.64 19.45
C LYS A 79 -16.55 -2.89 18.61
N TYR A 80 -15.49 -3.47 18.05
CA TYR A 80 -15.52 -4.73 17.29
C TYR A 80 -16.04 -5.88 18.15
N GLU A 81 -15.40 -6.17 19.28
CA GLU A 81 -15.81 -7.21 20.21
C GLU A 81 -17.26 -7.03 20.67
N ASN A 82 -17.65 -5.81 21.07
CA ASN A 82 -19.03 -5.54 21.46
C ASN A 82 -20.04 -5.78 20.33
N PHE A 83 -19.67 -5.48 19.08
CA PHE A 83 -20.52 -5.78 17.93
C PHE A 83 -20.66 -7.30 17.77
N LEU A 84 -19.53 -8.03 17.82
CA LEU A 84 -19.52 -9.48 17.62
C LEU A 84 -20.25 -10.25 18.74
N VAL A 85 -20.10 -9.84 20.00
CA VAL A 85 -20.78 -10.46 21.15
C VAL A 85 -22.29 -10.22 21.08
N LYS A 86 -22.73 -9.00 20.75
CA LYS A 86 -24.16 -8.65 20.69
C LYS A 86 -24.87 -9.25 19.50
N ASP A 87 -24.28 -9.16 18.31
CA ASP A 87 -24.86 -9.72 17.09
C ASP A 87 -24.62 -11.23 16.98
N SER A 88 -23.89 -11.81 17.95
CA SER A 88 -23.40 -13.19 17.96
C SER A 88 -22.62 -13.49 16.68
N ILE A 89 -21.28 -13.50 16.70
CA ILE A 89 -20.56 -14.32 15.73
C ILE A 89 -20.78 -15.77 16.12
N PRO A 90 -21.62 -16.51 15.37
CA PRO A 90 -22.25 -17.67 15.96
C PRO A 90 -21.32 -18.88 15.99
N TRP A 91 -20.48 -19.11 14.99
CA TRP A 91 -19.76 -20.38 14.86
C TRP A 91 -18.61 -20.57 15.85
N ILE A 92 -17.90 -19.51 16.26
CA ILE A 92 -16.87 -19.57 17.32
C ILE A 92 -17.50 -20.02 18.66
N TYR A 93 -18.80 -19.78 18.84
CA TYR A 93 -19.60 -20.19 20.00
C TYR A 93 -20.72 -21.20 19.66
N ARG A 94 -20.62 -21.95 18.56
CA ARG A 94 -21.58 -22.99 18.12
C ARG A 94 -23.05 -22.56 17.95
N LYS A 95 -23.29 -21.36 17.46
CA LYS A 95 -24.60 -20.81 17.06
C LYS A 95 -24.66 -20.66 15.52
N ASP A 96 -25.85 -20.37 14.97
CA ASP A 96 -26.07 -20.17 13.52
C ASP A 96 -25.80 -18.73 13.04
N MET A 97 -25.06 -18.58 11.94
CA MET A 97 -24.74 -17.31 11.24
C MET A 97 -25.99 -16.58 10.71
N LYS A 98 -26.67 -15.78 11.55
CA LYS A 98 -27.79 -14.94 11.09
C LYS A 98 -27.26 -13.68 10.40
N ASP A 99 -27.72 -13.43 9.17
CA ASP A 99 -27.40 -12.24 8.36
C ASP A 99 -25.93 -12.08 7.90
N TYR A 100 -25.07 -13.08 8.12
CA TYR A 100 -23.69 -13.09 7.61
C TYR A 100 -23.60 -13.88 6.30
N LYS A 101 -22.71 -13.44 5.41
CA LYS A 101 -22.39 -14.12 4.16
C LYS A 101 -20.88 -14.27 4.06
N TYR A 102 -20.43 -15.40 3.51
CA TYR A 102 -19.06 -15.51 3.05
C TYR A 102 -18.84 -14.52 1.90
N TYR A 103 -17.90 -13.61 2.09
CA TYR A 103 -17.40 -12.73 1.04
C TYR A 103 -16.34 -13.44 0.19
N ASP A 104 -15.45 -14.16 0.87
CA ASP A 104 -14.44 -15.04 0.27
C ASP A 104 -14.16 -16.22 1.22
N THR A 105 -13.84 -17.38 0.67
CA THR A 105 -13.46 -18.59 1.42
C THR A 105 -12.17 -19.23 0.92
N ILE A 106 -11.56 -18.69 -0.15
CA ILE A 106 -10.51 -19.36 -0.93
C ILE A 106 -9.15 -18.76 -0.61
N SER A 107 -9.10 -17.47 -0.32
CA SER A 107 -7.88 -16.74 0.02
C SER A 107 -7.36 -17.12 1.42
N VAL A 108 -6.44 -16.34 1.97
CA VAL A 108 -5.65 -16.69 3.16
C VAL A 108 -6.52 -17.07 4.35
N GLY A 109 -7.63 -16.36 4.56
CA GLY A 109 -8.68 -16.73 5.50
C GLY A 109 -10.06 -16.38 4.97
N PRO A 110 -11.13 -16.95 5.56
CA PRO A 110 -12.49 -16.58 5.20
C PRO A 110 -12.75 -15.12 5.55
N LEU A 111 -13.38 -14.40 4.62
CA LEU A 111 -13.87 -13.04 4.82
C LEU A 111 -15.38 -13.07 4.97
N TYR A 112 -15.88 -12.30 5.92
CA TYR A 112 -17.29 -12.25 6.28
C TYR A 112 -17.88 -10.89 5.95
N TYR A 113 -19.08 -10.93 5.39
CA TYR A 113 -19.87 -9.75 5.10
C TYR A 113 -21.18 -9.75 5.89
N ASN A 114 -21.48 -8.62 6.51
CA ASN A 114 -22.77 -8.33 7.11
C ASN A 114 -23.08 -6.83 6.92
N LYS A 115 -24.31 -6.51 6.54
CA LYS A 115 -24.67 -5.12 6.23
C LYS A 115 -24.67 -4.21 7.46
N ARG A 116 -25.14 -4.70 8.62
CA ARG A 116 -25.09 -3.93 9.88
C ARG A 116 -23.65 -3.67 10.30
N PHE A 117 -22.77 -4.66 10.12
CA PHE A 117 -21.34 -4.51 10.36
C PHE A 117 -20.76 -3.43 9.44
N GLU A 118 -21.02 -3.51 8.13
CA GLU A 118 -20.57 -2.50 7.18
C GLU A 118 -21.04 -1.10 7.58
N ASP A 119 -22.34 -0.92 7.81
CA ASP A 119 -22.93 0.38 8.14
C ASP A 119 -22.41 0.93 9.48
N THR A 120 -21.93 0.08 10.40
CA THR A 120 -21.40 0.46 11.71
C THR A 120 -19.93 0.89 11.67
N PHE A 121 -19.10 0.18 10.91
CA PHE A 121 -17.66 0.42 10.86
C PHE A 121 -17.25 1.38 9.75
N LYS A 122 -17.99 1.42 8.64
CA LYS A 122 -17.72 2.37 7.55
C LYS A 122 -17.80 3.83 7.98
N LYS A 123 -18.69 4.16 8.94
CA LYS A 123 -18.87 5.52 9.48
C LYS A 123 -17.65 6.07 10.23
N ASN A 124 -16.74 5.21 10.65
CA ASN A 124 -15.52 5.62 11.34
C ASN A 124 -14.39 6.02 10.37
N MET A 125 -14.58 5.78 9.07
CA MET A 125 -13.60 6.05 8.03
C MET A 125 -13.98 7.29 7.22
N LYS A 126 -12.99 7.90 6.57
CA LYS A 126 -13.21 8.94 5.56
C LYS A 126 -13.85 8.33 4.32
N ASP A 127 -14.55 9.17 3.56
CA ASP A 127 -15.15 8.74 2.28
C ASP A 127 -14.09 8.33 1.25
N SER A 128 -12.90 8.92 1.32
CA SER A 128 -11.83 8.69 0.37
C SER A 128 -10.43 8.80 0.97
N TYR A 129 -9.48 8.09 0.37
CA TYR A 129 -8.07 8.03 0.73
C TYR A 129 -7.19 8.14 -0.51
N PHE A 130 -5.99 8.69 -0.35
CA PHE A 130 -4.93 8.56 -1.33
C PHE A 130 -4.25 7.20 -1.15
N VAL A 131 -4.37 6.32 -2.13
CA VAL A 131 -3.77 4.97 -2.10
C VAL A 131 -2.52 4.96 -2.96
N TYR A 132 -1.40 4.67 -2.33
CA TYR A 132 -0.08 4.65 -2.96
C TYR A 132 0.29 3.21 -3.27
N GLY A 133 0.63 2.97 -4.52
CA GLY A 133 1.18 1.70 -4.97
C GLY A 133 2.63 1.81 -5.39
N THR A 134 3.18 0.72 -5.90
CA THR A 134 4.60 0.63 -6.29
C THR A 134 5.00 1.51 -7.48
N LYS A 135 4.05 2.11 -8.21
CA LYS A 135 4.32 2.96 -9.39
C LYS A 135 3.84 4.39 -9.28
N SER A 136 2.70 4.61 -8.61
CA SER A 136 2.04 5.92 -8.49
C SER A 136 1.01 5.86 -7.37
N PHE A 137 0.11 6.84 -7.29
CA PHE A 137 -1.00 6.85 -6.35
C PHE A 137 -2.31 7.24 -7.05
N GLN A 138 -3.41 6.95 -6.39
CA GLN A 138 -4.74 7.38 -6.84
C GLN A 138 -5.66 7.63 -5.65
N LYS A 139 -6.68 8.47 -5.85
CA LYS A 139 -7.73 8.65 -4.85
C LYS A 139 -8.73 7.50 -4.95
N CYS A 140 -8.94 6.80 -3.84
CA CYS A 140 -9.87 5.69 -3.72
C CYS A 140 -10.96 5.96 -2.68
N THR A 141 -12.08 5.27 -2.80
CA THR A 141 -13.20 5.23 -1.86
C THR A 141 -13.42 3.82 -1.34
N ILE A 142 -14.01 3.69 -0.15
CA ILE A 142 -14.37 2.39 0.42
C ILE A 142 -15.66 1.87 -0.24
N LYS A 143 -15.53 0.79 -1.02
CA LYS A 143 -16.66 0.09 -1.65
C LYS A 143 -17.46 -0.73 -0.65
N ARG A 144 -16.76 -1.44 0.24
CA ARG A 144 -17.35 -2.40 1.17
C ARG A 144 -16.51 -2.52 2.43
N VAL A 145 -17.14 -2.91 3.52
CA VAL A 145 -16.43 -3.34 4.73
C VAL A 145 -16.76 -4.80 4.99
N VAL A 146 -15.71 -5.59 5.15
CA VAL A 146 -15.75 -7.01 5.54
C VAL A 146 -14.81 -7.20 6.72
N PHE A 147 -14.83 -8.37 7.32
CA PHE A 147 -13.89 -8.69 8.40
C PHE A 147 -13.46 -10.14 8.30
N GLN A 148 -12.30 -10.43 8.88
CA GLN A 148 -11.85 -11.78 9.16
C GLN A 148 -11.90 -11.97 10.67
N SER A 149 -12.42 -13.12 11.10
CA SER A 149 -12.40 -13.52 12.49
C SER A 149 -11.89 -14.96 12.60
N THR A 150 -10.95 -15.17 13.52
CA THR A 150 -10.31 -16.47 13.76
C THR A 150 -10.41 -16.84 15.24
N GLU A 151 -10.32 -18.14 15.53
CA GLU A 151 -10.36 -18.63 16.92
C GLU A 151 -9.17 -18.15 17.76
N CYS A 152 -8.11 -17.64 17.11
CA CYS A 152 -6.89 -17.17 17.76
C CYS A 152 -6.88 -15.65 18.02
N GLY A 153 -7.96 -14.93 17.68
CA GLY A 153 -8.09 -13.50 17.99
C GLY A 153 -7.23 -12.56 17.13
N ASN A 154 -6.54 -13.08 16.10
CA ASN A 154 -5.85 -12.29 15.07
C ASN A 154 -6.86 -11.77 14.04
N ASP A 155 -7.81 -10.97 14.51
CA ASP A 155 -8.91 -10.48 13.70
C ASP A 155 -8.54 -9.18 13.00
N TYR A 156 -9.19 -8.90 11.87
CA TYR A 156 -9.05 -7.60 11.23
C TYR A 156 -10.34 -7.15 10.55
N ILE A 157 -10.51 -5.84 10.50
CA ILE A 157 -11.53 -5.18 9.69
C ILE A 157 -10.89 -4.78 8.36
N ALA A 158 -11.49 -5.22 7.26
CA ALA A 158 -11.02 -4.94 5.90
C ALA A 158 -11.97 -3.98 5.18
N TYR A 159 -11.47 -2.80 4.87
CA TYR A 159 -12.17 -1.76 4.11
C TYR A 159 -11.77 -1.87 2.63
N ILE A 160 -12.59 -2.58 1.84
CA ILE A 160 -12.35 -2.84 0.42
C ILE A 160 -12.38 -1.54 -0.37
N LEU A 161 -11.31 -1.25 -1.09
CA LEU A 161 -11.07 -0.04 -1.87
C LEU A 161 -11.34 -0.26 -3.37
N ASN A 162 -11.69 0.81 -4.09
CA ASN A 162 -11.79 0.82 -5.56
C ASN A 162 -10.42 1.01 -6.25
N VAL A 163 -9.45 0.13 -5.96
CA VAL A 163 -8.09 0.25 -6.52
C VAL A 163 -8.02 -0.19 -7.99
N ASP A 164 -7.31 0.58 -8.82
CA ASP A 164 -6.87 0.17 -10.15
C ASP A 164 -5.36 -0.12 -10.14
N LYS A 165 -5.01 -1.41 -10.09
CA LYS A 165 -3.60 -1.85 -10.07
C LYS A 165 -2.85 -1.50 -11.36
N ASN A 166 -3.54 -1.33 -12.48
CA ASN A 166 -2.88 -1.00 -13.73
C ASN A 166 -2.30 0.42 -13.67
N LEU A 167 -2.97 1.33 -12.94
CA LEU A 167 -2.53 2.70 -12.73
C LEU A 167 -1.40 2.79 -11.70
N ILE A 168 -1.58 2.18 -10.52
CA ILE A 168 -0.70 2.42 -9.37
C ILE A 168 0.30 1.29 -9.07
N GLY A 169 0.18 0.14 -9.73
CA GLY A 169 0.93 -1.07 -9.38
C GLY A 169 0.30 -1.81 -8.20
N ASN A 170 1.13 -2.45 -7.36
CA ASN A 170 0.64 -3.10 -6.15
C ASN A 170 0.42 -2.04 -5.07
N PRO A 171 -0.79 -1.91 -4.49
CA PRO A 171 -1.03 -0.95 -3.42
C PRO A 171 -0.29 -1.33 -2.15
N VAL A 172 0.19 -0.31 -1.42
CA VAL A 172 1.08 -0.47 -0.27
C VAL A 172 0.52 0.24 0.95
N ILE A 173 0.20 1.53 0.83
CA ILE A 173 -0.40 2.31 1.91
C ILE A 173 -1.58 3.15 1.41
N ALA A 174 -2.43 3.57 2.34
CA ALA A 174 -3.42 4.61 2.14
C ALA A 174 -3.13 5.76 3.11
N SER A 175 -3.43 6.99 2.69
CA SER A 175 -3.38 8.15 3.58
C SER A 175 -4.60 9.05 3.40
N GLU A 176 -5.03 9.70 4.48
CA GLU A 176 -6.07 10.74 4.42
C GLU A 176 -5.59 12.01 3.70
N LYS A 177 -4.27 12.24 3.66
CA LYS A 177 -3.65 13.42 3.05
C LYS A 177 -2.77 13.01 1.87
N GLU A 178 -2.63 13.92 0.92
CA GLU A 178 -1.69 13.72 -0.18
C GLU A 178 -0.25 13.78 0.36
N ILE A 179 0.56 12.81 -0.06
CA ILE A 179 1.98 12.68 0.24
C ILE A 179 2.70 12.85 -1.09
N PRO A 180 3.55 13.87 -1.26
CA PRO A 180 4.24 14.14 -2.52
C PRO A 180 5.41 13.16 -2.72
N LEU A 181 5.10 11.86 -2.87
CA LEU A 181 6.07 10.79 -3.07
C LEU A 181 6.76 10.91 -4.44
N LYS A 182 8.08 10.72 -4.42
CA LYS A 182 8.92 10.52 -5.60
C LYS A 182 9.08 9.01 -5.81
N TYR A 183 8.90 8.56 -7.05
CA TYR A 183 8.96 7.16 -7.47
C TYR A 183 10.13 6.91 -8.41
N GLY A 184 10.55 5.64 -8.54
CA GLY A 184 11.46 5.20 -9.61
C GLY A 184 12.94 5.59 -9.41
N ASN A 185 13.31 6.13 -8.25
CA ASN A 185 14.72 6.34 -7.91
C ASN A 185 15.41 5.01 -7.63
N ASN A 186 16.75 4.99 -7.76
CA ASN A 186 17.55 3.86 -7.32
C ASN A 186 17.75 3.91 -5.80
N TYR A 187 17.10 2.99 -5.08
CA TYR A 187 17.16 2.89 -3.63
C TYR A 187 18.10 1.78 -3.12
N SER A 188 19.02 1.25 -3.93
CA SER A 188 19.88 0.13 -3.53
C SER A 188 20.60 0.35 -2.19
N GLU A 189 21.26 1.50 -2.02
CA GLU A 189 22.00 1.79 -0.78
C GLU A 189 21.06 2.06 0.40
N ILE A 190 19.90 2.68 0.14
CA ILE A 190 18.89 2.92 1.18
C ILE A 190 18.29 1.59 1.66
N ASN A 191 17.94 0.69 0.74
CA ASN A 191 17.45 -0.65 1.07
C ASN A 191 18.45 -1.43 1.92
N LYS A 192 19.76 -1.36 1.61
CA LYS A 192 20.81 -1.99 2.43
C LYS A 192 20.85 -1.39 3.84
N SER A 193 20.77 -0.07 3.97
CA SER A 193 20.77 0.62 5.26
C SER A 193 19.54 0.27 6.09
N ILE A 194 18.35 0.29 5.49
CA ILE A 194 17.09 -0.09 6.15
C ILE A 194 17.16 -1.55 6.57
N LYS A 195 17.54 -2.48 5.68
CA LYS A 195 17.68 -3.90 6.02
C LYS A 195 18.63 -4.12 7.20
N LYS A 196 19.79 -3.45 7.19
CA LYS A 196 20.77 -3.55 8.28
C LYS A 196 20.24 -3.02 9.61
N SER A 197 19.38 -1.99 9.58
CA SER A 197 18.76 -1.44 10.78
C SER A 197 17.64 -2.34 11.27
N ALA A 198 16.72 -2.72 10.38
CA ALA A 198 15.57 -3.53 10.71
C ALA A 198 15.99 -4.92 11.21
N ALA A 199 17.03 -5.56 10.64
CA ALA A 199 17.55 -6.82 11.16
C ALA A 199 18.07 -6.73 12.61
N LYS A 200 18.41 -5.55 13.11
CA LYS A 200 18.81 -5.34 14.51
C LYS A 200 17.63 -5.13 15.45
N GLU A 201 16.48 -4.69 14.93
CA GLU A 201 15.29 -4.33 15.71
C GLU A 201 14.17 -5.38 15.59
N SER A 202 14.03 -6.04 14.44
CA SER A 202 13.09 -7.14 14.23
C SER A 202 13.65 -8.40 14.86
N THR A 203 12.85 -9.06 15.69
CA THR A 203 13.10 -10.45 16.08
C THR A 203 13.18 -11.30 14.82
N GLU A 204 14.41 -11.59 14.37
CA GLU A 204 14.74 -12.49 13.25
C GLU A 204 13.99 -13.83 13.33
N ASN A 205 13.48 -14.20 14.51
CA ASN A 205 12.65 -15.35 14.77
C ASN A 205 11.29 -15.36 14.04
N ASN A 206 10.64 -14.21 13.82
CA ASN A 206 9.30 -14.18 13.20
C ASN A 206 9.37 -14.35 11.68
N TYR A 207 10.41 -13.80 11.04
CA TYR A 207 10.56 -13.81 9.58
C TYR A 207 11.53 -14.89 9.07
N GLY A 208 12.18 -15.62 9.97
CA GLY A 208 13.34 -16.47 9.70
C GLY A 208 14.62 -15.64 9.55
N PHE A 209 15.71 -16.09 10.17
CA PHE A 209 17.01 -15.42 10.16
C PHE A 209 17.43 -14.99 8.74
N GLY A 210 17.63 -13.68 8.54
CA GLY A 210 18.14 -13.10 7.30
C GLY A 210 17.16 -12.90 6.14
N ASN A 211 15.89 -13.33 6.28
CA ASN A 211 14.91 -13.28 5.19
C ASN A 211 14.15 -11.95 5.07
N TYR A 212 14.07 -11.18 6.16
CA TYR A 212 13.42 -9.87 6.11
C TYR A 212 14.20 -8.91 5.20
N ASN A 213 13.52 -8.41 4.15
CA ASN A 213 14.14 -7.60 3.10
C ASN A 213 13.15 -6.56 2.57
N PRO A 214 12.91 -5.46 3.31
CA PRO A 214 11.98 -4.44 2.90
C PRO A 214 12.49 -3.70 1.66
N ILE A 215 11.57 -3.37 0.76
CA ILE A 215 11.86 -2.70 -0.51
C ILE A 215 11.25 -1.31 -0.46
N VAL A 216 12.09 -0.29 -0.62
CA VAL A 216 11.64 1.11 -0.82
C VAL A 216 11.00 1.23 -2.20
N TYR A 217 9.76 1.73 -2.23
CA TYR A 217 9.04 2.01 -3.49
C TYR A 217 8.89 3.50 -3.79
N GLY A 218 9.03 4.34 -2.77
CA GLY A 218 8.98 5.79 -2.93
C GLY A 218 9.52 6.51 -1.71
N ASN A 219 9.82 7.80 -1.87
CA ASN A 219 10.31 8.63 -0.79
C ASN A 219 9.76 10.06 -0.88
N TYR A 220 9.73 10.74 0.26
CA TYR A 220 9.53 12.19 0.32
C TYR A 220 10.53 12.76 1.32
N LYS A 221 11.42 13.65 0.83
CA LYS A 221 12.59 14.11 1.58
C LYS A 221 13.35 12.90 2.17
N ASN A 222 13.50 12.87 3.48
CA ASN A 222 14.20 11.83 4.25
C ASN A 222 13.28 10.68 4.72
N LEU A 223 12.00 10.70 4.36
CA LEU A 223 11.05 9.62 4.62
C LEU A 223 11.06 8.62 3.47
N TYR A 224 11.24 7.36 3.80
CA TYR A 224 11.30 6.24 2.85
C TYR A 224 10.19 5.25 3.14
N PHE A 225 9.38 4.99 2.13
CA PHE A 225 8.20 4.15 2.24
C PHE A 225 8.54 2.79 1.67
N THR A 226 8.30 1.74 2.46
CA THR A 226 8.72 0.38 2.15
C THR A 226 7.56 -0.61 2.21
N TYR A 227 7.78 -1.76 1.57
CA TYR A 227 6.98 -2.96 1.77
C TYR A 227 7.88 -4.18 1.92
N TYR A 228 7.41 -5.18 2.64
CA TYR A 228 7.97 -6.52 2.65
C TYR A 228 6.84 -7.49 2.31
N ASP A 229 6.80 -7.94 1.06
CA ASP A 229 5.72 -8.76 0.51
C ASP A 229 6.14 -9.27 -0.89
N ASP A 230 5.64 -10.44 -1.31
CA ASP A 230 5.76 -10.96 -2.67
C ASP A 230 4.52 -10.67 -3.56
N PHE A 231 3.48 -10.08 -2.96
CA PHE A 231 2.16 -9.81 -3.54
C PHE A 231 1.47 -11.05 -4.11
N LYS A 232 1.69 -12.20 -3.49
CA LYS A 232 1.12 -13.49 -3.90
C LYS A 232 0.47 -14.24 -2.75
N TRP A 233 0.82 -13.96 -1.50
CA TRP A 233 0.30 -14.61 -0.29
C TRP A 233 -1.23 -14.75 -0.25
N TYR A 234 -1.98 -13.79 -0.79
CA TYR A 234 -3.45 -13.84 -0.86
C TYR A 234 -4.02 -15.04 -1.61
N ASP A 235 -3.23 -15.67 -2.50
CA ASP A 235 -3.58 -16.89 -3.23
C ASP A 235 -2.76 -18.06 -2.66
N LYS A 236 -3.44 -18.97 -1.93
CA LYS A 236 -2.84 -20.18 -1.34
C LYS A 236 -2.15 -21.08 -2.36
N LYS A 237 -2.51 -20.99 -3.65
CA LYS A 237 -1.92 -21.80 -4.72
C LYS A 237 -0.71 -21.15 -5.38
N SER A 238 -0.34 -19.94 -4.99
CA SER A 238 0.75 -19.18 -5.60
C SER A 238 2.16 -19.66 -5.23
N GLY A 239 2.27 -20.47 -4.18
CA GLY A 239 3.57 -20.85 -3.61
C GLY A 239 4.28 -19.71 -2.88
N SER A 240 3.54 -18.69 -2.44
CA SER A 240 4.07 -17.61 -1.59
C SER A 240 4.64 -18.17 -0.29
N ASN A 241 5.83 -17.70 0.08
CA ASN A 241 6.44 -17.95 1.39
C ASN A 241 6.30 -16.75 2.33
N CYS A 242 5.62 -15.68 1.91
CA CYS A 242 5.37 -14.51 2.75
C CYS A 242 4.28 -14.85 3.78
N GLN A 243 4.67 -14.82 5.07
CA GLN A 243 3.79 -15.08 6.22
C GLN A 243 3.39 -13.80 6.96
N PHE A 244 4.13 -12.72 6.72
CA PHE A 244 3.99 -11.44 7.42
C PHE A 244 4.17 -10.30 6.42
N PRO A 245 3.20 -10.07 5.51
CA PRO A 245 3.26 -8.93 4.63
C PRO A 245 3.25 -7.65 5.47
N GLU A 246 4.23 -6.78 5.23
CA GLU A 246 4.44 -5.57 6.03
C GLU A 246 4.54 -4.32 5.14
N ARG A 247 4.13 -3.19 5.70
CA ARG A 247 4.19 -1.84 5.15
C ARG A 247 4.87 -0.98 6.20
N ALA A 248 5.89 -0.21 5.84
CA ALA A 248 6.59 0.60 6.82
C ALA A 248 7.08 1.95 6.25
N ILE A 249 7.35 2.87 7.16
CA ILE A 249 7.91 4.19 6.88
C ILE A 249 9.12 4.37 7.77
N PHE A 250 10.27 4.57 7.12
CA PHE A 250 11.53 4.84 7.77
C PHE A 250 11.96 6.28 7.56
N GLU A 251 12.58 6.87 8.57
CA GLU A 251 13.29 8.13 8.46
C GLU A 251 14.79 7.86 8.44
N LEU A 252 15.52 8.52 7.54
CA LEU A 252 16.97 8.62 7.62
C LEU A 252 17.37 10.02 8.10
N ASP A 253 18.23 10.09 9.11
CA ASP A 253 18.83 11.37 9.49
C ASP A 253 20.03 11.73 8.61
N ASP A 254 20.55 12.94 8.77
CA ASP A 254 21.72 13.45 8.02
C ASP A 254 23.01 12.65 8.29
N LYS A 255 23.03 11.81 9.33
CA LYS A 255 24.15 10.93 9.70
C LYS A 255 23.95 9.51 9.16
N GLY A 256 22.86 9.25 8.41
CA GLY A 256 22.53 7.95 7.85
C GLY A 256 21.95 6.96 8.88
N LYS A 257 21.55 7.41 10.07
CA LYS A 257 20.83 6.57 11.03
C LYS A 257 19.40 6.37 10.52
N VAL A 258 18.98 5.11 10.50
CA VAL A 258 17.62 4.71 10.14
C VAL A 258 16.78 4.64 11.41
N LYS A 259 15.55 5.15 11.35
CA LYS A 259 14.54 5.05 12.39
C LYS A 259 13.23 4.57 11.79
N LEU A 260 12.62 3.54 12.36
CA LEU A 260 11.23 3.17 12.05
C LEU A 260 10.29 4.22 12.65
N LEU A 261 9.44 4.83 11.81
CA LEU A 261 8.40 5.76 12.27
C LEU A 261 7.03 5.09 12.36
N TRP A 262 6.72 4.21 11.42
CA TRP A 262 5.42 3.58 11.33
C TRP A 262 5.55 2.22 10.65
N SER A 263 4.82 1.24 11.13
CA SER A 263 4.61 -0.03 10.44
C SER A 263 3.18 -0.53 10.58
N SER A 264 2.79 -1.33 9.62
CA SER A 264 1.60 -2.17 9.65
C SER A 264 2.02 -3.52 9.10
N GLU A 265 1.71 -4.58 9.85
CA GLU A 265 1.98 -5.97 9.51
C GLU A 265 0.65 -6.73 9.54
N MET A 266 0.48 -7.72 8.67
CA MET A 266 -0.56 -8.73 8.85
C MET A 266 0.09 -10.06 9.25
N ASP A 267 -0.32 -10.62 10.37
CA ASP A 267 0.06 -11.99 10.76
C ASP A 267 -0.80 -12.99 9.98
N LEU A 268 -0.18 -13.75 9.08
CA LEU A 268 -0.84 -14.82 8.32
C LEU A 268 -0.56 -16.22 8.89
N LEU A 269 0.31 -16.35 9.90
CA LEU A 269 0.62 -17.66 10.48
C LEU A 269 -0.57 -18.26 11.20
N GLY A 270 -1.42 -17.41 11.80
CA GLY A 270 -2.56 -17.86 12.58
C GLY A 270 -2.14 -18.94 13.58
N LEU A 271 -1.00 -18.71 14.27
CA LEU A 271 -0.44 -19.69 15.21
C LEU A 271 -1.55 -20.11 16.17
N PRO A 272 -1.80 -21.43 16.33
CA PRO A 272 -2.78 -21.89 17.32
C PRO A 272 -2.36 -21.37 18.69
N CYS A 273 -3.29 -20.77 19.42
CA CYS A 273 -3.08 -20.43 20.83
C CYS A 273 -2.61 -21.69 21.57
N LEU A 274 -1.45 -21.60 22.23
CA LEU A 274 -0.99 -22.61 23.19
C LEU A 274 -1.72 -22.48 24.51
#